data_AF-A0A7X7FTG9-F1
#
_entry.id   AF-A0A7X7FTG9-F1
#
_cell.length_a   1.000
_cell.length_b   1.000
_cell.length_c   1.000
_cell.angle_alpha   90.00
_cell.angle_beta   90.00
_cell.angle_gamma   90.00
#
_symmetry.space_group_name_H-M   'P 1'
#
loop_
_entity.id
_entity.type
_entity.pdbx_description
1 polymer ?
#
loop_
_entity_poly.entity_id
_entity_poly.type
_entity_poly.pdbx_seq_one_letter_code
_entity_poly.pdbx_strand_id
1 'polypeptide(L)'
;MSCPCGKHIRVPANATGRKARCPACGGIFVIGQTPASPTVAAQPEPAVKPAPKPASTPPPPQLEEYREEDDVTYGWADGGGSLLAEAEQQPAAAAGATYKLCPNCGQTMTAEARLCVACGFDTKTGRRMQDTAVSGGGGGLSAVGGVLGSAVRSGGAILLGTVLSFLGAMLGAAIWAGIAYAMHLEIGWIAVAIGGLAGSGMYLGYRNQSTLAGLIASFMAVLGIVVGKIGVFVLVVLSALASMTAEMDKAASSSSAVVTAADQSNAMDRFALTTHHAELKANHQGLSHDDPKRSTIYEQEEQRFKTMPPDQVKKAAEEMEKWNEGGKWKDAAFVRDFLIYAYIDEAVEAEANQDGGDEDETRITPAKWEQLHKSAVKRADAIPADQRVAEAKRVESDREKAAEKALAEIEEGLGDAAAEAATGLLALFFSELFGLFDILFILLAVGTAYHLASGLSFGG
;
A
#
# COMPACT_ATOMS: atom_id res chain seq x y z
N MET A 1 -4.51 -25.75 -64.90
CA MET A 1 -5.54 -25.91 -63.86
C MET A 1 -4.94 -26.61 -62.65
N SER A 2 -5.48 -26.38 -61.44
CA SER A 2 -4.95 -26.94 -60.19
C SER A 2 -5.86 -28.07 -59.68
N CYS A 3 -5.26 -29.20 -59.30
CA CYS A 3 -5.95 -30.28 -58.60
C CYS A 3 -6.18 -29.88 -57.13
N PRO A 4 -7.21 -30.38 -56.41
CA PRO A 4 -7.42 -30.09 -54.99
C PRO A 4 -6.22 -30.42 -54.07
N CYS A 5 -5.32 -31.31 -54.51
CA CYS A 5 -4.07 -31.59 -53.80
C CYS A 5 -2.97 -30.53 -54.02
N GLY A 6 -3.25 -29.44 -54.74
CA GLY A 6 -2.32 -28.33 -55.00
C GLY A 6 -1.47 -28.49 -56.27
N LYS A 7 -1.46 -29.66 -56.93
CA LYS A 7 -0.60 -29.86 -58.12
C LYS A 7 -1.21 -29.25 -59.39
N HIS A 8 -0.40 -28.48 -60.13
CA HIS A 8 -0.77 -27.95 -61.44
C HIS A 8 -0.61 -29.00 -62.54
N ILE A 9 -1.65 -29.18 -63.35
CA ILE A 9 -1.66 -30.13 -64.46
C ILE A 9 -1.86 -29.35 -65.76
N ARG A 10 -0.99 -29.62 -66.75
CA ARG A 10 -1.16 -29.16 -68.13
C ARG A 10 -2.16 -30.08 -68.82
N VAL A 11 -3.20 -29.48 -69.37
CA VAL A 11 -4.27 -30.18 -70.07
C VAL A 11 -4.48 -29.45 -71.41
N PRO A 12 -4.60 -30.17 -72.55
CA PRO A 12 -4.83 -29.54 -73.84
C PRO A 12 -6.21 -28.86 -73.89
N ALA A 13 -6.31 -27.77 -74.66
CA ALA A 13 -7.49 -26.91 -74.70
C ALA A 13 -8.78 -27.61 -75.17
N ASN A 14 -8.66 -28.74 -75.89
CA ASN A 14 -9.79 -29.54 -76.37
C ASN A 14 -10.34 -30.55 -75.34
N ALA A 15 -9.81 -30.57 -74.10
CA ALA A 15 -10.22 -31.54 -73.08
C ALA A 15 -11.24 -30.98 -72.06
N THR A 16 -11.76 -29.76 -72.28
CA THR A 16 -12.85 -29.19 -71.47
C THR A 16 -14.05 -30.14 -71.43
N GLY A 17 -14.56 -30.42 -70.23
CA GLY A 17 -15.66 -31.35 -69.97
C GLY A 17 -15.25 -32.82 -69.82
N ARG A 18 -13.98 -33.19 -70.05
CA ARG A 18 -13.50 -34.57 -69.86
C ARG A 18 -12.98 -34.79 -68.43
N LYS A 19 -13.09 -36.03 -67.95
CA LYS A 19 -12.50 -36.48 -66.67
C LYS A 19 -10.99 -36.67 -66.85
N ALA A 20 -10.20 -36.09 -65.95
CA ALA A 20 -8.76 -36.30 -65.86
C ALA A 20 -8.37 -36.84 -64.49
N ARG A 21 -7.32 -37.66 -64.44
CA ARG A 21 -6.77 -38.21 -63.20
C ARG A 21 -5.45 -37.49 -62.86
N CYS A 22 -5.32 -37.04 -61.62
CA CYS A 22 -4.08 -36.43 -61.13
C CYS A 22 -2.97 -37.49 -60.99
N PRO A 23 -1.78 -37.32 -61.59
CA PRO A 23 -0.70 -38.27 -61.47
C PRO A 23 -0.04 -38.27 -60.08
N ALA A 24 -0.31 -37.28 -59.22
CA ALA A 24 0.27 -37.23 -57.87
C ALA A 24 -0.62 -37.87 -56.79
N CYS A 25 -1.92 -37.59 -56.78
CA CYS A 25 -2.84 -38.12 -55.75
C CYS A 25 -3.84 -39.15 -56.26
N GLY A 26 -3.91 -39.40 -57.58
CA GLY A 26 -4.89 -40.30 -58.17
C GLY A 26 -6.33 -39.76 -58.23
N GLY A 27 -6.59 -38.55 -57.72
CA GLY A 27 -7.92 -37.93 -57.75
C GLY A 27 -8.42 -37.65 -59.17
N ILE A 28 -9.70 -37.95 -59.43
CA ILE A 28 -10.36 -37.72 -60.72
C ILE A 28 -11.20 -36.45 -60.63
N PHE A 29 -11.04 -35.52 -61.58
CA PHE A 29 -11.80 -34.28 -61.65
C PHE A 29 -12.17 -33.95 -63.12
N VAL A 30 -13.16 -33.08 -63.33
CA VAL A 30 -13.60 -32.66 -64.68
C VAL A 30 -12.90 -31.35 -65.06
N ILE A 31 -12.32 -31.31 -66.25
CA ILE A 31 -11.57 -30.15 -66.75
C ILE A 31 -12.55 -29.03 -67.14
N GLY A 32 -12.40 -27.84 -66.53
CA GLY A 32 -13.12 -26.64 -66.94
C GLY A 32 -14.47 -26.39 -66.26
N GLN A 33 -14.85 -27.18 -65.25
CA GLN A 33 -15.92 -26.79 -64.33
C GLN A 33 -15.31 -26.08 -63.12
N THR A 34 -15.58 -24.77 -63.00
CA THR A 34 -15.34 -24.04 -61.75
C THR A 34 -16.17 -24.74 -60.67
N PRO A 35 -15.58 -25.23 -59.56
CA PRO A 35 -16.34 -25.92 -58.55
C PRO A 35 -17.40 -24.95 -58.01
N ALA A 36 -18.67 -25.29 -58.21
CA ALA A 36 -19.76 -24.62 -57.51
C ALA A 36 -19.54 -24.83 -56.01
N SER A 37 -19.61 -23.75 -55.23
CA SER A 37 -19.59 -23.82 -53.76
C SER A 37 -20.55 -24.91 -53.29
N PRO A 38 -20.14 -25.81 -52.39
CA PRO A 38 -21.01 -26.88 -51.92
C PRO A 38 -22.18 -26.26 -51.16
N THR A 39 -23.34 -26.17 -51.80
CA THR A 39 -24.63 -26.07 -51.13
C THR A 39 -24.85 -27.38 -50.39
N VAL A 40 -24.74 -27.34 -49.06
CA VAL A 40 -25.07 -28.46 -48.18
C VAL A 40 -26.57 -28.73 -48.30
N ALA A 41 -26.93 -29.69 -49.14
CA ALA A 41 -28.26 -30.28 -49.20
C ALA A 41 -28.32 -31.46 -48.22
N ALA A 42 -29.31 -31.45 -47.34
CA ALA A 42 -29.57 -32.49 -46.36
C ALA A 42 -29.69 -33.87 -47.02
N GLN A 43 -28.91 -34.83 -46.53
CA GLN A 43 -29.07 -36.25 -46.89
C GLN A 43 -30.12 -36.93 -46.01
N PRO A 44 -30.96 -37.82 -46.57
CA PRO A 44 -31.86 -38.66 -45.81
C PRO A 44 -31.11 -39.82 -45.12
N GLU A 45 -31.56 -40.11 -43.91
CA GLU A 45 -31.01 -41.06 -42.95
C GLU A 45 -31.09 -42.53 -43.46
N PRO A 46 -29.99 -43.31 -43.46
CA PRO A 46 -30.02 -44.73 -43.78
C PRO A 46 -30.32 -45.60 -42.54
N ALA A 47 -31.18 -46.59 -42.71
CA ALA A 47 -31.60 -47.54 -41.69
C ALA A 47 -30.43 -48.29 -41.02
N VAL A 48 -30.42 -48.27 -39.69
CA VAL A 48 -29.40 -48.85 -38.80
C VAL A 48 -29.62 -50.37 -38.60
N LYS A 49 -28.54 -51.15 -38.78
CA LYS A 49 -28.43 -52.56 -38.36
C LYS A 49 -28.26 -52.66 -36.83
N PRO A 50 -28.75 -53.71 -36.15
CA PRO A 50 -28.61 -53.85 -34.70
C PRO A 50 -27.15 -54.07 -34.29
N ALA A 51 -26.68 -53.29 -33.31
CA ALA A 51 -25.36 -53.39 -32.72
C ALA A 51 -25.26 -54.52 -31.67
N PRO A 52 -24.08 -55.14 -31.49
CA PRO A 52 -23.84 -56.13 -30.45
C PRO A 52 -23.79 -55.52 -29.04
N LYS A 53 -24.14 -56.35 -28.05
CA LYS A 53 -24.31 -56.01 -26.63
C LYS A 53 -23.01 -55.45 -26.01
N PRO A 54 -23.03 -54.27 -25.35
CA PRO A 54 -21.84 -53.67 -24.75
C PRO A 54 -21.32 -54.46 -23.55
N ALA A 55 -20.00 -54.61 -23.47
CA ALA A 55 -19.30 -55.01 -22.25
C ALA A 55 -19.41 -53.90 -21.20
N SER A 56 -19.61 -54.29 -19.94
CA SER A 56 -19.74 -53.42 -18.77
C SER A 56 -18.49 -52.55 -18.56
N THR A 57 -18.69 -51.24 -18.53
CA THR A 57 -17.71 -50.24 -18.12
C THR A 57 -17.32 -50.39 -16.64
N PRO A 58 -16.04 -50.19 -16.28
CA PRO A 58 -15.62 -50.08 -14.88
C PRO A 58 -16.24 -48.84 -14.22
N PRO A 59 -16.50 -48.89 -12.90
CA PRO A 59 -17.13 -47.79 -12.19
C PRO A 59 -16.25 -46.54 -12.20
N PRO A 60 -16.85 -45.34 -12.31
CA PRO A 60 -16.11 -44.09 -12.30
C PRO A 60 -15.39 -43.89 -10.95
N PRO A 61 -14.21 -43.26 -10.94
CA PRO A 61 -13.56 -42.85 -9.71
C PRO A 61 -14.53 -41.93 -8.95
N GLN A 62 -14.79 -42.28 -7.69
CA GLN A 62 -15.61 -41.45 -6.82
C GLN A 62 -14.90 -40.12 -6.64
N LEU A 63 -15.56 -39.04 -7.08
CA LEU A 63 -15.19 -37.69 -6.69
C LEU A 63 -15.35 -37.64 -5.18
N GLU A 64 -14.22 -37.51 -4.49
CA GLU A 64 -14.16 -37.23 -3.07
C GLU A 64 -14.91 -35.92 -2.83
N GLU A 65 -16.06 -36.08 -2.18
CA GLU A 65 -16.92 -35.02 -1.70
C GLU A 65 -16.07 -34.06 -0.86
N TYR A 66 -15.84 -32.86 -1.40
CA TYR A 66 -15.18 -31.78 -0.69
C TYR A 66 -16.11 -31.40 0.46
N ARG A 67 -15.84 -31.99 1.62
CA ARG A 67 -16.47 -31.69 2.90
C ARG A 67 -16.00 -30.30 3.30
N GLU A 68 -16.92 -29.34 3.27
CA GLU A 68 -16.77 -28.05 3.96
C GLU A 68 -16.51 -28.36 5.45
N GLU A 69 -15.23 -28.37 5.83
CA GLU A 69 -14.82 -28.43 7.22
C GLU A 69 -14.63 -27.00 7.75
N ASP A 70 -15.48 -26.70 8.73
CA ASP A 70 -15.20 -25.88 9.90
C ASP A 70 -15.12 -24.36 9.71
N ASP A 71 -16.32 -23.78 9.68
CA ASP A 71 -16.81 -22.69 10.54
C ASP A 71 -15.85 -22.29 11.70
N VAL A 72 -14.86 -21.44 11.40
CA VAL A 72 -14.04 -20.76 12.41
C VAL A 72 -14.82 -19.57 12.94
N THR A 73 -15.70 -19.85 13.90
CA THR A 73 -16.35 -18.85 14.73
C THR A 73 -15.30 -18.12 15.57
N TYR A 74 -14.97 -16.88 15.18
CA TYR A 74 -14.21 -15.94 16.01
C TYR A 74 -15.02 -15.55 17.25
N GLY A 75 -14.94 -16.38 18.29
CA GLY A 75 -15.47 -16.09 19.62
C GLY A 75 -14.64 -15.01 20.32
N TRP A 76 -15.07 -13.75 20.19
CA TRP A 76 -14.66 -12.68 21.10
C TRP A 76 -15.31 -12.93 22.47
N ALA A 77 -14.65 -13.71 23.31
CA ALA A 77 -15.05 -13.93 24.69
C ALA A 77 -14.47 -12.84 25.60
N ASP A 78 -15.37 -12.17 26.30
CA ASP A 78 -15.15 -11.16 27.32
C ASP A 78 -14.19 -11.64 28.43
N GLY A 79 -12.99 -11.06 28.47
CA GLY A 79 -11.98 -11.27 29.51
C GLY A 79 -11.92 -10.12 30.52
N GLY A 80 -13.02 -9.83 31.20
CA GLY A 80 -13.05 -8.92 32.35
C GLY A 80 -12.43 -9.56 33.60
N GLY A 81 -11.14 -9.34 33.83
CA GLY A 81 -10.39 -9.87 34.97
C GLY A 81 -9.77 -8.77 35.85
N SER A 82 -10.48 -8.43 36.93
CA SER A 82 -10.06 -7.56 38.03
C SER A 82 -8.80 -8.08 38.74
N LEU A 83 -7.72 -7.29 38.77
CA LEU A 83 -6.60 -7.42 39.72
C LEU A 83 -6.15 -6.04 40.23
N LEU A 84 -6.99 -5.46 41.10
CA LEU A 84 -6.58 -4.48 42.11
C LEU A 84 -6.42 -5.22 43.44
N ALA A 85 -5.19 -5.52 43.87
CA ALA A 85 -4.81 -5.68 45.28
C ALA A 85 -3.34 -6.11 45.43
N GLU A 86 -2.42 -5.17 45.66
CA GLU A 86 -1.18 -5.38 46.44
C GLU A 86 -0.56 -4.00 46.72
N ALA A 87 -0.97 -3.32 47.80
CA ALA A 87 -0.45 -3.42 49.16
C ALA A 87 0.87 -2.66 49.37
N GLU A 88 0.72 -1.40 49.80
CA GLU A 88 1.76 -0.55 50.39
C GLU A 88 2.39 -1.19 51.63
N GLN A 89 3.72 -1.16 51.71
CA GLN A 89 4.49 -1.36 52.94
C GLN A 89 5.27 -0.08 53.27
N GLN A 90 4.73 0.72 54.19
CA GLN A 90 5.43 1.80 54.87
C GLN A 90 6.20 1.23 56.09
N PRO A 91 7.49 1.52 56.26
CA PRO A 91 8.21 1.16 57.47
C PRO A 91 7.84 2.10 58.64
N ALA A 92 7.64 1.47 59.81
CA ALA A 92 7.26 2.10 61.06
C ALA A 92 8.26 3.19 61.51
N ALA A 93 7.72 4.36 61.83
CA ALA A 93 8.45 5.52 62.34
C ALA A 93 8.99 5.28 63.76
N ALA A 94 10.26 5.66 63.96
CA ALA A 94 10.87 5.80 65.28
C ALA A 94 10.16 6.92 66.07
N ALA A 95 9.34 6.53 67.04
CA ALA A 95 8.67 7.45 67.96
C ALA A 95 9.69 8.13 68.87
N GLY A 96 9.88 9.45 68.72
CA GLY A 96 10.63 10.26 69.70
C GLY A 96 11.28 11.54 69.18
N ALA A 97 11.41 11.74 67.87
CA ALA A 97 12.02 12.97 67.35
C ALA A 97 11.04 14.15 67.41
N THR A 98 11.37 15.19 68.18
CA THR A 98 10.69 16.48 68.11
C THR A 98 11.16 17.23 66.87
N TYR A 99 10.22 17.77 66.10
CA TYR A 99 10.48 18.54 64.88
C TYR A 99 10.15 20.01 65.10
N LYS A 100 10.88 20.89 64.41
CA LYS A 100 10.59 22.33 64.29
C LYS A 100 10.56 22.71 62.81
N LEU A 101 9.84 23.78 62.46
CA LEU A 101 9.83 24.30 61.09
C LEU A 101 10.98 25.31 60.91
N CYS A 102 11.61 25.30 59.75
CA CYS A 102 12.61 26.30 59.38
C CYS A 102 11.93 27.68 59.31
N PRO A 103 12.44 28.71 60.01
CA PRO A 103 11.84 30.05 60.00
C PRO A 103 11.82 30.72 58.61
N ASN A 104 12.71 30.30 57.70
CA ASN A 104 12.86 30.92 56.39
C ASN A 104 12.03 30.24 55.30
N CYS A 105 12.00 28.91 55.24
CA CYS A 105 11.31 28.17 54.17
C CYS A 105 10.17 27.26 54.64
N GLY A 106 9.92 27.16 55.95
CA GLY A 106 8.85 26.34 56.52
C GLY A 106 9.10 24.83 56.52
N GLN A 107 10.26 24.35 56.06
CA GLN A 107 10.54 22.91 56.01
C GLN A 107 10.77 22.32 57.40
N THR A 108 10.25 21.12 57.65
CA THR A 108 10.46 20.37 58.90
C THR A 108 11.93 20.00 59.07
N MET A 109 12.44 20.24 60.26
CA MET A 109 13.81 19.94 60.68
C MET A 109 13.77 19.28 62.05
N THR A 110 14.75 18.43 62.36
CA THR A 110 14.90 17.93 63.73
C THR A 110 15.12 19.10 64.70
N ALA A 111 14.61 19.00 65.93
CA ALA A 111 14.70 20.10 66.90
C ALA A 111 16.13 20.62 67.12
N GLU A 112 17.13 19.72 67.00
CA GLU A 112 18.55 20.04 67.17
C GLU A 112 19.26 20.52 65.89
N ALA A 113 18.63 20.44 64.72
CA ALA A 113 19.24 20.88 63.47
C ALA A 113 19.54 22.39 63.52
N ARG A 114 20.82 22.72 63.33
CA ARG A 114 21.33 24.10 63.28
C ARG A 114 21.19 24.74 61.91
N LEU A 115 21.26 23.95 60.84
CA LEU A 115 21.20 24.42 59.46
C LEU A 115 20.04 23.77 58.70
N CYS A 116 19.21 24.57 58.05
CA CYS A 116 18.19 24.07 57.14
C CYS A 116 18.85 23.61 55.85
N VAL A 117 18.88 22.29 55.62
CA VAL A 117 19.49 21.70 54.42
C VAL A 117 18.80 22.11 53.12
N ALA A 118 17.53 22.54 53.19
CA ALA A 118 16.78 22.92 52.00
C ALA A 118 17.03 24.35 51.52
N CYS A 119 17.17 25.30 52.45
CA CYS A 119 17.34 26.72 52.09
C CYS A 119 18.66 27.34 52.56
N GLY A 120 19.52 26.59 53.27
CA GLY A 120 20.79 27.06 53.80
C GLY A 120 20.67 28.07 54.95
N PHE A 121 19.51 28.15 55.61
CA PHE A 121 19.27 29.03 56.75
C PHE A 121 19.87 28.45 58.03
N ASP A 122 20.78 29.18 58.66
CA ASP A 122 21.38 28.80 59.93
C ASP A 122 20.53 29.37 61.08
N THR A 123 19.86 28.48 61.80
CA THR A 123 18.99 28.80 62.94
C THR A 123 19.74 29.36 64.14
N LYS A 124 21.07 29.19 64.21
CA LYS A 124 21.91 29.77 65.26
C LYS A 124 22.27 31.23 64.97
N THR A 125 22.56 31.56 63.71
CA THR A 125 22.98 32.91 63.30
C THR A 125 21.83 33.77 62.76
N GLY A 126 20.70 33.17 62.43
CA GLY A 126 19.54 33.85 61.85
C GLY A 126 19.76 34.34 60.42
N ARG A 127 20.78 33.85 59.72
CA ARG A 127 21.15 34.27 58.36
C ARG A 127 21.27 33.07 57.41
N ARG A 128 21.09 33.30 56.11
CA ARG A 128 21.38 32.29 55.07
C ARG A 128 22.88 32.33 54.78
N MET A 129 23.51 31.16 54.62
CA MET A 129 24.96 31.05 54.38
C MET A 129 25.44 31.57 53.01
N GLN A 130 24.60 32.29 52.24
CA GLN A 130 24.97 32.85 50.94
C GLN A 130 25.39 34.33 50.98
N ASP A 131 25.21 35.02 52.12
CA ASP A 131 25.42 36.49 52.18
C ASP A 131 26.88 36.93 52.35
N THR A 132 27.84 36.00 52.46
CA THR A 132 29.26 36.34 52.37
C THR A 132 29.78 36.14 50.95
N ALA A 133 29.20 36.88 50.01
CA ALA A 133 29.84 37.08 48.71
C ALA A 133 31.15 37.82 48.96
N VAL A 134 32.26 37.13 48.69
CA VAL A 134 33.62 37.67 48.67
C VAL A 134 33.64 38.89 47.75
N SER A 135 33.59 40.08 48.35
CA SER A 135 33.87 41.36 47.70
C SER A 135 35.37 41.44 47.41
N GLY A 136 35.82 40.67 46.41
CA GLY A 136 37.15 40.76 45.83
C GLY A 136 37.10 41.66 44.60
N GLY A 137 37.57 42.90 44.75
CA GLY A 137 37.62 43.90 43.70
C GLY A 137 38.65 43.59 42.62
N GLY A 138 38.34 43.98 41.40
CA GLY A 138 39.25 44.05 40.25
C GLY A 138 38.49 44.61 39.05
N GLY A 139 38.85 45.83 38.63
CA GLY A 139 38.18 46.64 37.60
C GLY A 139 37.98 45.93 36.26
N GLY A 140 37.17 46.40 35.33
CA GLY A 140 36.62 47.71 35.02
C GLY A 140 36.12 47.60 33.57
N LEU A 141 35.21 48.49 33.15
CA LEU A 141 34.45 48.49 31.89
C LEU A 141 33.24 47.55 31.83
N SER A 142 32.04 48.10 32.11
CA SER A 142 30.81 47.93 31.31
C SER A 142 29.61 48.53 32.06
N ALA A 143 29.37 49.83 31.89
CA ALA A 143 28.29 50.55 32.59
C ALA A 143 26.98 50.69 31.80
N VAL A 144 26.74 49.92 30.71
CA VAL A 144 25.51 50.08 29.90
C VAL A 144 24.74 48.77 29.65
N GLY A 145 25.14 47.64 30.23
CA GLY A 145 24.50 46.32 30.00
C GLY A 145 23.78 45.68 31.20
N GLY A 146 23.41 46.47 32.22
CA GLY A 146 23.18 45.98 33.59
C GLY A 146 21.89 45.20 33.87
N VAL A 147 20.87 45.22 33.00
CA VAL A 147 19.56 44.60 33.31
C VAL A 147 19.24 43.38 32.43
N LEU A 148 19.91 43.20 31.28
CA LEU A 148 19.80 42.00 30.44
C LEU A 148 20.92 40.97 30.69
N GLY A 149 22.03 41.36 31.32
CA GLY A 149 23.20 40.48 31.50
C GLY A 149 23.08 39.42 32.61
N SER A 150 22.16 39.58 33.56
CA SER A 150 21.96 38.65 34.67
C SER A 150 21.05 37.46 34.29
N ALA A 151 20.03 37.69 33.45
CA ALA A 151 19.16 36.62 32.93
C ALA A 151 19.86 35.74 31.87
N VAL A 152 20.77 36.32 31.07
CA VAL A 152 21.54 35.58 30.06
C VAL A 152 22.63 34.70 30.69
N ARG A 153 23.22 35.09 31.82
CA ARG A 153 24.22 34.24 32.51
C ARG A 153 23.61 33.03 33.20
N SER A 154 22.40 33.12 33.76
CA SER A 154 21.71 31.96 34.34
C SER A 154 21.07 31.07 33.27
N GLY A 155 20.51 31.65 32.21
CA GLY A 155 19.94 30.89 31.08
C GLY A 155 21.01 30.16 30.25
N GLY A 156 22.21 30.74 30.12
CA GLY A 156 23.30 30.14 29.34
C GLY A 156 23.78 28.79 29.88
N ALA A 157 23.80 28.60 31.21
CA ALA A 157 24.20 27.34 31.81
C ALA A 157 23.17 26.22 31.58
N ILE A 158 21.87 26.52 31.70
CA ILE A 158 20.80 25.55 31.41
C ILE A 158 20.81 25.15 29.93
N LEU A 159 20.96 26.13 29.04
CA LEU A 159 21.04 25.89 27.61
C LEU A 159 22.25 25.00 27.26
N LEU A 160 23.42 25.31 27.82
CA LEU A 160 24.62 24.51 27.64
C LEU A 160 24.44 23.08 28.17
N GLY A 161 23.85 22.91 29.36
CA GLY A 161 23.50 21.60 29.90
C GLY A 161 22.54 20.82 29.02
N THR A 162 21.53 21.48 28.45
CA THR A 162 20.55 20.88 27.53
C THR A 162 21.23 20.39 26.25
N VAL A 163 22.09 21.21 25.64
CA VAL A 163 22.83 20.85 24.43
C VAL A 163 23.77 19.67 24.69
N LEU A 164 24.54 19.70 25.78
CA LEU A 164 25.44 18.59 26.14
C LEU A 164 24.67 17.31 26.47
N SER A 165 23.51 17.42 27.12
CA SER A 165 22.62 16.28 27.40
C SER A 165 22.09 15.65 26.11
N PHE A 166 21.63 16.47 25.15
CA PHE A 166 21.19 16.01 23.83
C PHE A 166 22.32 15.31 23.06
N LEU A 167 23.53 15.88 23.03
CA LEU A 167 24.68 15.25 22.38
C LEU A 167 25.06 13.92 23.04
N GLY A 168 25.00 13.85 24.36
CA GLY A 168 25.19 12.59 25.10
C GLY A 168 24.15 11.53 24.72
N ALA A 169 22.89 11.92 24.63
CA ALA A 169 21.80 11.03 24.22
C ALA A 169 21.97 10.53 22.77
N MET A 170 22.30 11.42 21.82
CA MET A 170 22.52 11.06 20.42
C MET A 170 23.75 10.17 20.21
N LEU A 171 24.83 10.43 20.93
CA LEU A 171 26.02 9.57 20.89
C LEU A 171 25.68 8.16 21.42
N GLY A 172 24.96 8.09 22.54
CA GLY A 172 24.48 6.82 23.08
C GLY A 172 23.57 6.06 22.10
N ALA A 173 22.64 6.77 21.44
CA ALA A 173 21.77 6.21 20.42
C ALA A 173 22.54 5.65 19.22
N ALA A 174 23.55 6.38 18.73
CA ALA A 174 24.39 5.94 17.62
C ALA A 174 25.23 4.70 17.98
N ILE A 175 25.79 4.66 19.18
CA ILE A 175 26.53 3.48 19.70
C ILE A 175 25.58 2.27 19.78
N TRP A 176 24.38 2.48 20.32
CA TRP A 176 23.38 1.42 20.43
C TRP A 176 23.00 0.86 19.06
N ALA A 177 22.69 1.72 18.08
CA ALA A 177 22.39 1.33 16.72
C ALA A 177 23.52 0.53 16.07
N GLY A 178 24.77 0.97 16.25
CA GLY A 178 25.95 0.26 15.74
C GLY A 178 26.14 -1.13 16.37
N ILE A 179 25.95 -1.26 17.68
CA ILE A 179 26.04 -2.55 18.38
C ILE A 179 24.94 -3.50 17.91
N ALA A 180 23.69 -3.02 17.83
CA ALA A 180 22.57 -3.83 17.38
C ALA A 180 22.78 -4.31 15.93
N TYR A 181 23.28 -3.44 15.05
CA TYR A 181 23.63 -3.80 13.69
C TYR A 181 24.73 -4.87 13.63
N ALA A 182 25.78 -4.76 14.45
CA ALA A 182 26.91 -5.68 14.42
C ALA A 182 26.64 -7.03 15.10
N MET A 183 25.82 -7.04 16.17
CA MET A 183 25.60 -8.23 17.00
C MET A 183 24.26 -8.91 16.75
N HIS A 184 23.34 -8.27 16.02
CA HIS A 184 21.96 -8.74 15.83
C HIS A 184 21.24 -9.05 17.16
N LEU A 185 21.63 -8.36 18.24
CA LEU A 185 21.07 -8.54 19.59
C LEU A 185 20.66 -7.17 20.14
N GLU A 186 19.42 -7.09 20.63
CA GLU A 186 18.90 -5.93 21.35
C GLU A 186 19.19 -6.06 22.84
N ILE A 187 20.14 -5.27 23.31
CA ILE A 187 20.58 -5.30 24.69
C ILE A 187 19.96 -4.12 25.45
N GLY A 188 18.92 -4.39 26.23
CA GLY A 188 18.16 -3.36 26.94
C GLY A 188 18.95 -2.50 27.94
N TRP A 189 20.04 -3.01 28.52
CA TRP A 189 20.85 -2.21 29.47
C TRP A 189 21.58 -1.04 28.81
N ILE A 190 21.71 -1.02 27.47
CA ILE A 190 22.28 0.12 26.74
C ILE A 190 21.40 1.37 26.92
N ALA A 191 20.08 1.24 27.03
CA ALA A 191 19.19 2.37 27.31
C ALA A 191 19.56 3.09 28.61
N VAL A 192 19.95 2.34 29.66
CA VAL A 192 20.44 2.91 30.93
C VAL A 192 21.72 3.71 30.72
N ALA A 193 22.63 3.23 29.87
CA ALA A 193 23.86 3.95 29.51
C ALA A 193 23.54 5.26 28.74
N ILE A 194 22.55 5.25 27.85
CA ILE A 194 22.05 6.47 27.17
C ILE A 194 21.53 7.48 28.21
N GLY A 195 20.71 7.03 29.16
CA GLY A 195 20.24 7.86 30.27
C GLY A 195 21.39 8.42 31.11
N GLY A 196 22.41 7.60 31.37
CA GLY A 196 23.65 8.02 32.04
C GLY A 196 24.41 9.12 31.29
N LEU A 197 24.57 8.99 29.97
CA LEU A 197 25.22 9.98 29.12
C LEU A 197 24.42 11.29 29.05
N ALA A 198 23.10 11.21 28.90
CA ALA A 198 22.22 12.38 28.91
C ALA A 198 22.27 13.12 30.25
N GLY A 199 22.19 12.40 31.37
CA GLY A 199 22.32 12.95 32.72
C GLY A 199 23.70 13.58 32.96
N SER A 200 24.77 12.92 32.53
CA SER A 200 26.15 13.43 32.65
C SER A 200 26.36 14.71 31.84
N GLY A 201 25.81 14.79 30.63
CA GLY A 201 25.85 16.00 29.81
C GLY A 201 25.19 17.19 30.49
N MET A 202 24.01 16.97 31.08
CA MET A 202 23.32 17.99 31.86
C MET A 202 24.11 18.41 33.11
N TYR A 203 24.65 17.43 33.86
CA TYR A 203 25.45 17.66 35.05
C TYR A 203 26.69 18.54 34.75
N LEU A 204 27.42 18.24 33.67
CA LEU A 204 28.62 18.97 33.28
C LEU A 204 28.31 20.38 32.76
N GLY A 205 27.24 20.55 31.99
CA GLY A 205 26.90 21.82 31.35
C GLY A 205 26.17 22.81 32.25
N TYR A 206 25.23 22.34 33.08
CA TYR A 206 24.45 23.22 33.95
C TYR A 206 25.14 23.49 35.30
N ARG A 207 25.90 22.52 35.84
CA ARG A 207 26.64 22.56 37.13
C ARG A 207 25.80 22.84 38.38
N ASN A 208 24.56 23.29 38.24
CA ASN A 208 23.63 23.51 39.33
C ASN A 208 22.62 22.36 39.37
N GLN A 209 22.66 21.57 40.43
CA GLN A 209 21.80 20.41 40.56
C GLN A 209 20.38 20.89 40.94
N SER A 210 19.41 20.59 40.10
CA SER A 210 18.01 20.97 40.33
C SER A 210 17.04 19.95 39.74
N THR A 211 15.84 19.88 40.30
CA THR A 211 14.74 19.07 39.79
C THR A 211 14.46 19.32 38.30
N LEU A 212 14.49 20.59 37.87
CA LEU A 212 14.25 20.97 36.49
C LEU A 212 15.32 20.38 35.55
N ALA A 213 16.59 20.40 35.96
CA ALA A 213 17.68 19.80 35.20
C ALA A 213 17.52 18.28 35.08
N GLY A 214 17.06 17.63 36.16
CA GLY A 214 16.67 16.22 36.16
C GLY A 214 15.62 15.92 35.09
N LEU A 215 14.52 16.68 35.07
CA LEU A 215 13.42 16.49 34.11
C LEU A 215 13.87 16.69 32.66
N ILE A 216 14.68 17.72 32.38
CA ILE A 216 15.20 17.97 31.02
C ILE A 216 16.11 16.82 30.59
N ALA A 217 17.00 16.34 31.46
CA ALA A 217 17.88 15.21 31.14
C ALA A 217 17.09 13.91 30.88
N SER A 218 16.05 13.63 31.66
CA SER A 218 15.15 12.49 31.44
C SER A 218 14.44 12.56 30.10
N PHE A 219 13.92 13.74 29.71
CA PHE A 219 13.29 13.92 28.40
C PHE A 219 14.30 13.67 27.26
N MET A 220 15.52 14.20 27.37
CA MET A 220 16.57 13.95 26.37
C MET A 220 16.98 12.48 26.29
N ALA A 221 16.96 11.76 27.41
CA ALA A 221 17.20 10.31 27.44
C ALA A 221 16.11 9.54 26.67
N VAL A 222 14.83 9.85 26.90
CA VAL A 222 13.72 9.22 26.16
C VAL A 222 13.85 9.47 24.67
N LEU A 223 14.13 10.72 24.28
CA LEU A 223 14.31 11.08 22.87
C LEU A 223 15.48 10.32 22.24
N GLY A 224 16.60 10.19 22.95
CA GLY A 224 17.74 9.38 22.52
C GLY A 224 17.38 7.90 22.33
N ILE A 225 16.61 7.32 23.26
CA ILE A 225 16.18 5.92 23.18
C ILE A 225 15.24 5.71 21.99
N VAL A 226 14.26 6.59 21.78
CA VAL A 226 13.32 6.49 20.64
C VAL A 226 14.08 6.58 19.32
N VAL A 227 14.98 7.56 19.17
CA VAL A 227 15.83 7.69 17.97
C VAL A 227 16.72 6.47 17.78
N GLY A 228 17.33 5.94 18.85
CA GLY A 228 18.13 4.73 18.80
C GLY A 228 17.32 3.53 18.31
N LYS A 229 16.13 3.31 18.86
CA LYS A 229 15.25 2.19 18.50
C LYS A 229 14.77 2.30 17.05
N ILE A 230 14.35 3.49 16.60
CA ILE A 230 14.01 3.73 15.19
C ILE A 230 15.24 3.47 14.31
N GLY A 231 16.43 3.91 14.71
CA GLY A 231 17.67 3.65 13.97
C GLY A 231 17.98 2.17 13.83
N VAL A 232 17.85 1.38 14.90
CA VAL A 232 18.01 -0.09 14.86
C VAL A 232 16.99 -0.70 13.89
N PHE A 233 15.71 -0.35 14.04
CA PHE A 233 14.66 -0.86 13.18
C PHE A 233 14.92 -0.52 11.71
N VAL A 234 15.19 0.74 11.39
CA VAL A 234 15.48 1.19 10.02
C VAL A 234 16.69 0.45 9.46
N LEU A 235 17.80 0.34 10.22
CA LEU A 235 18.99 -0.35 9.73
C LEU A 235 18.76 -1.85 9.52
N VAL A 236 18.09 -2.54 10.43
CA VAL A 236 17.86 -4.00 10.37
C VAL A 236 16.75 -4.34 9.37
N VAL A 237 15.62 -3.65 9.42
CA VAL A 237 14.47 -3.92 8.56
C VAL A 237 14.70 -3.43 7.14
N LEU A 238 15.27 -2.23 6.92
CA LEU A 238 15.57 -1.81 5.54
C LEU A 238 16.68 -2.65 4.93
N SER A 239 17.67 -3.13 5.69
CA SER A 239 18.68 -4.05 5.13
C SER A 239 18.08 -5.40 4.79
N ALA A 240 17.16 -5.93 5.61
CA ALA A 240 16.40 -7.14 5.30
C ALA A 240 15.52 -6.94 4.05
N LEU A 241 14.76 -5.84 3.97
CA LEU A 241 13.93 -5.50 2.81
C LEU A 241 14.78 -5.33 1.54
N ALA A 242 15.91 -4.63 1.63
CA ALA A 242 16.83 -4.45 0.51
C ALA A 242 17.40 -5.79 0.01
N SER A 243 17.65 -6.74 0.92
CA SER A 243 18.08 -8.09 0.54
C SER A 243 16.98 -8.88 -0.17
N MET A 244 15.72 -8.74 0.28
CA MET A 244 14.56 -9.35 -0.38
C MET A 244 14.30 -8.73 -1.75
N THR A 245 14.40 -7.40 -1.91
CA THR A 245 14.26 -6.75 -3.21
C THR A 245 15.38 -7.16 -4.16
N ALA A 246 16.62 -7.31 -3.67
CA ALA A 246 17.72 -7.78 -4.50
C ALA A 246 17.51 -9.23 -4.99
N GLU A 247 16.96 -10.10 -4.15
CA GLU A 247 16.57 -11.47 -4.55
C GLU A 247 15.38 -11.46 -5.52
N MET A 248 14.39 -10.56 -5.34
CA MET A 248 13.30 -10.37 -6.30
C MET A 248 13.79 -9.84 -7.64
N ASP A 249 14.72 -8.88 -7.67
CA ASP A 249 15.34 -8.36 -8.90
C ASP A 249 16.16 -9.46 -9.59
N LYS A 250 16.86 -10.30 -8.82
CA LYS A 250 17.57 -11.45 -9.35
C LYS A 250 16.60 -12.50 -9.92
N ALA A 251 15.47 -12.75 -9.25
CA ALA A 251 14.42 -13.62 -9.74
C ALA A 251 13.78 -13.05 -11.03
N ALA A 252 13.46 -11.76 -11.05
CA ALA A 252 12.90 -11.05 -12.20
C ALA A 252 13.87 -11.03 -13.39
N SER A 253 15.16 -10.80 -13.13
CA SER A 253 16.22 -10.85 -14.16
C SER A 253 16.49 -12.27 -14.69
N SER A 254 16.25 -13.29 -13.86
CA SER A 254 16.32 -14.70 -14.29
C SER A 254 15.10 -15.14 -15.11
N SER A 255 13.93 -14.53 -14.90
CA SER A 255 12.75 -14.74 -15.75
C SER A 255 12.76 -13.89 -17.02
N SER A 256 13.53 -12.79 -17.05
CA SER A 256 13.76 -11.99 -18.24
C SER A 256 14.82 -12.60 -19.15
N ALA A 257 14.62 -13.86 -19.56
CA ALA A 257 15.23 -14.35 -20.78
C ALA A 257 14.69 -13.50 -21.96
N VAL A 258 15.37 -12.38 -22.20
CA VAL A 258 15.34 -11.50 -23.37
C VAL A 258 13.94 -11.20 -23.93
N VAL A 259 13.08 -10.55 -23.14
CA VAL A 259 12.01 -9.72 -23.70
C VAL A 259 12.57 -8.31 -23.78
N THR A 260 12.88 -7.83 -24.98
CA THR A 260 13.41 -6.47 -25.15
C THR A 260 12.29 -5.45 -24.93
N ALA A 261 12.62 -4.21 -24.60
CA ALA A 261 11.63 -3.13 -24.53
C ALA A 261 10.81 -2.99 -25.84
N ALA A 262 11.42 -3.34 -26.98
CA ALA A 262 10.73 -3.39 -28.27
C ALA A 262 9.69 -4.53 -28.34
N ASP A 263 9.97 -5.69 -27.76
CA ASP A 263 9.01 -6.79 -27.68
C ASP A 263 7.84 -6.45 -26.75
N GLN A 264 8.10 -5.74 -25.65
CA GLN A 264 7.06 -5.26 -24.73
C GLN A 264 6.16 -4.21 -25.40
N SER A 265 6.73 -3.21 -26.08
CA SER A 265 5.96 -2.21 -26.83
C SER A 265 5.07 -2.87 -27.89
N ASN A 266 5.62 -3.80 -28.68
CA ASN A 266 4.86 -4.52 -29.70
C ASN A 266 3.75 -5.39 -29.10
N ALA A 267 3.97 -6.00 -27.94
CA ALA A 267 2.93 -6.75 -27.24
C ALA A 267 1.77 -5.85 -26.77
N MET A 268 2.08 -4.66 -26.24
CA MET A 268 1.08 -3.68 -25.84
C MET A 268 0.27 -3.16 -27.03
N ASP A 269 0.93 -2.84 -28.15
CA ASP A 269 0.25 -2.39 -29.38
C ASP A 269 -0.71 -3.45 -29.91
N ARG A 270 -0.28 -4.73 -29.93
CA ARG A 270 -1.14 -5.86 -30.34
C ARG A 270 -2.35 -6.02 -29.42
N PHE A 271 -2.15 -5.89 -28.11
CA PHE A 271 -3.23 -5.99 -27.15
C PHE A 271 -4.26 -4.87 -27.36
N ALA A 272 -3.79 -3.61 -27.45
CA ALA A 272 -4.66 -2.46 -27.66
C ALA A 272 -5.49 -2.58 -28.96
N LEU A 273 -4.84 -2.98 -30.06
CA LEU A 273 -5.52 -3.22 -31.34
C LEU A 273 -6.53 -4.37 -31.28
N THR A 274 -6.16 -5.48 -30.64
CA THR A 274 -7.03 -6.65 -30.50
C THR A 274 -8.30 -6.27 -29.76
N THR A 275 -8.17 -5.62 -28.61
CA THR A 275 -9.30 -5.20 -27.78
C THR A 275 -10.19 -4.23 -28.53
N HIS A 276 -9.61 -3.20 -29.15
CA HIS A 276 -10.36 -2.20 -29.89
C HIS A 276 -11.16 -2.79 -31.06
N HIS A 277 -10.53 -3.60 -31.91
CA HIS A 277 -11.22 -4.22 -33.05
C HIS A 277 -12.25 -5.26 -32.63
N ALA A 278 -11.98 -6.02 -31.57
CA ALA A 278 -12.92 -7.01 -31.05
C ALA A 278 -14.17 -6.33 -30.48
N GLU A 279 -14.01 -5.26 -29.72
CA GLU A 279 -15.12 -4.46 -29.19
C GLU A 279 -15.97 -3.84 -30.29
N LEU A 280 -15.35 -3.19 -31.28
CA LEU A 280 -16.10 -2.62 -32.41
C LEU A 280 -16.93 -3.70 -33.14
N LYS A 281 -16.35 -4.88 -33.38
CA LYS A 281 -17.07 -5.99 -34.03
C LYS A 281 -18.18 -6.55 -33.17
N ALA A 282 -17.94 -6.75 -31.88
CA ALA A 282 -18.94 -7.22 -30.93
C ALA A 282 -20.11 -6.23 -30.79
N ASN A 283 -19.77 -4.94 -30.71
CA ASN A 283 -20.74 -3.86 -30.59
C ASN A 283 -21.61 -3.73 -31.84
N HIS A 284 -21.00 -3.84 -33.02
CA HIS A 284 -21.73 -3.85 -34.27
C HIS A 284 -22.70 -5.04 -34.39
N GLN A 285 -22.42 -6.15 -33.71
CA GLN A 285 -23.28 -7.32 -33.64
C GLN A 285 -24.32 -7.24 -32.49
N GLY A 286 -24.30 -6.18 -31.67
CA GLY A 286 -25.21 -6.00 -30.54
C GLY A 286 -25.01 -7.01 -29.40
N LEU A 287 -23.81 -7.60 -29.28
CA LEU A 287 -23.52 -8.62 -28.27
C LEU A 287 -23.35 -8.01 -26.87
N SER A 288 -23.86 -8.70 -25.84
CA SER A 288 -23.61 -8.36 -24.44
C SER A 288 -22.16 -8.60 -24.05
N HIS A 289 -21.70 -7.96 -22.97
CA HIS A 289 -20.35 -8.16 -22.43
C HIS A 289 -20.08 -9.64 -22.09
N ASP A 290 -21.09 -10.36 -21.59
CA ASP A 290 -21.01 -11.79 -21.26
C ASP A 290 -21.35 -12.75 -22.41
N ASP A 291 -21.61 -12.26 -23.63
CA ASP A 291 -21.94 -13.16 -24.74
C ASP A 291 -20.72 -14.03 -25.11
N PRO A 292 -20.82 -15.37 -25.12
CA PRO A 292 -19.69 -16.25 -25.45
C PRO A 292 -19.14 -16.03 -26.87
N LYS A 293 -19.88 -15.37 -27.76
CA LYS A 293 -19.36 -14.97 -29.07
C LYS A 293 -18.33 -13.85 -28.96
N ARG A 294 -18.37 -13.01 -27.93
CA ARG A 294 -17.34 -11.98 -27.71
C ARG A 294 -15.98 -12.63 -27.58
N SER A 295 -15.82 -13.64 -26.71
CA SER A 295 -14.53 -14.33 -26.56
C SER A 295 -14.03 -14.92 -27.88
N THR A 296 -14.93 -15.48 -28.69
CA THR A 296 -14.59 -15.97 -30.03
C THR A 296 -14.10 -14.84 -30.95
N ILE A 297 -14.70 -13.64 -30.90
CA ILE A 297 -14.25 -12.46 -31.65
C ILE A 297 -12.88 -12.00 -31.15
N TYR A 298 -12.66 -11.96 -29.83
CA TYR A 298 -11.36 -11.61 -29.23
C TYR A 298 -10.27 -12.58 -29.68
N GLU A 299 -10.51 -13.90 -29.62
CA GLU A 299 -9.56 -14.91 -30.09
C GLU A 299 -9.24 -14.74 -31.58
N GLN A 300 -10.25 -14.45 -32.42
CA GLN A 300 -10.05 -14.22 -33.85
C GLN A 300 -9.18 -12.98 -34.12
N GLU A 301 -9.45 -11.86 -33.45
CA GLU A 301 -8.63 -10.65 -33.58
C GLU A 301 -7.23 -10.85 -32.99
N GLU A 302 -7.11 -11.56 -31.87
CA GLU A 302 -5.83 -11.86 -31.24
C GLU A 302 -4.95 -12.69 -32.19
N GLN A 303 -5.50 -13.72 -32.83
CA GLN A 303 -4.76 -14.51 -33.82
C GLN A 303 -4.38 -13.68 -35.06
N ARG A 304 -5.25 -12.76 -35.49
CA ARG A 304 -4.98 -11.83 -36.58
C ARG A 304 -3.80 -10.91 -36.25
N PHE A 305 -3.75 -10.31 -35.06
CA PHE A 305 -2.65 -9.42 -34.66
C PHE A 305 -1.38 -10.17 -34.24
N LYS A 306 -1.49 -11.39 -33.69
CA LYS A 306 -0.35 -12.27 -33.40
C LYS A 306 0.45 -12.61 -34.65
N THR A 307 -0.25 -12.86 -35.76
CA THR A 307 0.36 -13.21 -37.06
C THR A 307 0.77 -11.99 -37.89
N MET A 308 0.42 -10.77 -37.43
CA MET A 308 0.78 -9.53 -38.11
C MET A 308 2.25 -9.16 -37.87
N PRO A 309 3.02 -8.80 -38.92
CA PRO A 309 4.38 -8.30 -38.78
C PRO A 309 4.47 -7.08 -37.83
N PRO A 310 5.53 -6.93 -37.01
CA PRO A 310 5.63 -5.84 -36.03
C PRO A 310 5.50 -4.43 -36.62
N ASP A 311 6.04 -4.20 -37.81
CA ASP A 311 5.92 -2.92 -38.54
C ASP A 311 4.47 -2.61 -38.92
N GLN A 312 3.68 -3.64 -39.26
CA GLN A 312 2.26 -3.50 -39.55
C GLN A 312 1.42 -3.29 -38.29
N VAL A 313 1.76 -3.95 -37.18
CA VAL A 313 1.13 -3.71 -35.87
C VAL A 313 1.32 -2.26 -35.47
N LYS A 314 2.57 -1.78 -35.49
CA LYS A 314 2.88 -0.39 -35.14
C LYS A 314 2.10 0.60 -36.01
N LYS A 315 2.09 0.37 -37.33
CA LYS A 315 1.31 1.21 -38.25
C LYS A 315 -0.18 1.18 -37.95
N ALA A 316 -0.74 0.01 -37.65
CA ALA A 316 -2.15 -0.12 -37.27
C ALA A 316 -2.46 0.61 -35.95
N ALA A 317 -1.54 0.56 -34.98
CA ALA A 317 -1.67 1.29 -33.72
C ALA A 317 -1.66 2.81 -33.95
N GLU A 318 -0.75 3.33 -34.78
CA GLU A 318 -0.73 4.75 -35.18
C GLU A 318 -2.00 5.17 -35.96
N GLU A 319 -2.55 4.28 -36.80
CA GLU A 319 -3.81 4.51 -37.51
C GLU A 319 -5.01 4.53 -36.53
N MET A 320 -5.02 3.65 -35.53
CA MET A 320 -6.02 3.62 -34.46
C MET A 320 -5.97 4.88 -33.59
N GLU A 321 -4.77 5.34 -33.20
CA GLU A 321 -4.59 6.58 -32.44
C GLU A 321 -5.13 7.79 -33.20
N LYS A 322 -4.77 7.94 -34.48
CA LYS A 322 -5.32 9.00 -35.36
C LYS A 322 -6.83 8.90 -35.52
N TRP A 323 -7.37 7.68 -35.59
CA TRP A 323 -8.81 7.47 -35.63
C TRP A 323 -9.44 7.91 -34.30
N ASN A 324 -8.85 7.60 -33.15
CA ASN A 324 -9.34 8.00 -31.83
C ASN A 324 -9.35 9.54 -31.63
N GLU A 325 -8.30 10.25 -32.06
CA GLU A 325 -8.17 11.71 -31.85
C GLU A 325 -9.24 12.54 -32.60
N GLY A 326 -9.84 12.00 -33.66
CA GLY A 326 -10.86 12.75 -34.40
C GLY A 326 -11.50 12.06 -35.60
N GLY A 327 -10.99 10.89 -35.99
CA GLY A 327 -11.61 10.04 -37.01
C GLY A 327 -12.90 9.37 -36.54
N LYS A 328 -12.96 8.93 -35.27
CA LYS A 328 -14.08 8.17 -34.71
C LYS A 328 -15.41 8.91 -34.81
N TRP A 329 -15.39 10.22 -34.58
CA TRP A 329 -16.57 11.09 -34.69
C TRP A 329 -17.08 11.32 -36.11
N LYS A 330 -16.29 10.95 -37.13
CA LYS A 330 -16.69 11.04 -38.54
C LYS A 330 -17.34 9.75 -39.04
N ASP A 331 -17.18 8.64 -38.31
CA ASP A 331 -17.78 7.37 -38.63
C ASP A 331 -19.19 7.29 -38.03
N ALA A 332 -20.20 7.43 -38.89
CA ALA A 332 -21.60 7.43 -38.46
C ALA A 332 -22.05 6.09 -37.84
N ALA A 333 -21.43 4.97 -38.23
CA ALA A 333 -21.73 3.66 -37.64
C ALA A 333 -21.16 3.59 -36.22
N PHE A 334 -19.89 4.00 -36.05
CA PHE A 334 -19.28 4.09 -34.72
C PHE A 334 -20.08 4.99 -33.78
N VAL A 335 -20.42 6.21 -34.21
CA VAL A 335 -21.15 7.17 -33.37
C VAL A 335 -22.51 6.61 -32.93
N ARG A 336 -23.20 5.91 -33.83
CA ARG A 336 -24.47 5.24 -33.51
C ARG A 336 -24.27 4.11 -32.50
N ASP A 337 -23.30 3.23 -32.74
CA ASP A 337 -23.05 2.06 -31.89
C ASP A 337 -22.54 2.50 -30.50
N PHE A 338 -21.69 3.54 -30.43
CA PHE A 338 -21.28 4.18 -29.17
C PHE A 338 -22.47 4.65 -28.35
N LEU A 339 -23.43 5.37 -28.97
CA LEU A 339 -24.63 5.84 -28.28
C LEU A 339 -25.49 4.67 -27.79
N ILE A 340 -25.62 3.60 -28.57
CA ILE A 340 -26.37 2.41 -28.17
C ILE A 340 -25.78 1.83 -26.88
N TYR A 341 -24.47 1.58 -26.85
CA TYR A 341 -23.83 0.99 -25.68
C TYR A 341 -23.86 1.92 -24.47
N ALA A 342 -23.64 3.23 -24.67
CA ALA A 342 -23.74 4.18 -23.56
C ALA A 342 -25.15 4.24 -22.95
N TYR A 343 -26.21 4.10 -23.75
CA TYR A 343 -27.58 4.03 -23.23
C TYR A 343 -27.92 2.69 -22.56
N ILE A 344 -27.26 1.60 -22.96
CA ILE A 344 -27.39 0.33 -22.25
C ILE A 344 -26.71 0.46 -20.88
N ASP A 345 -25.48 0.96 -20.82
CA ASP A 345 -24.75 1.18 -19.56
C ASP A 345 -25.56 2.06 -18.58
N GLU A 346 -26.10 3.20 -19.06
CA GLU A 346 -26.98 4.08 -18.27
C GLU A 346 -28.19 3.33 -17.69
N ALA A 347 -28.82 2.45 -18.48
CA ALA A 347 -29.98 1.69 -18.04
C ALA A 347 -29.61 0.60 -17.02
N VAL A 348 -28.45 -0.03 -17.18
CA VAL A 348 -27.93 -1.04 -16.25
C VAL A 348 -27.59 -0.40 -14.91
N GLU A 349 -26.87 0.73 -14.92
CA GLU A 349 -26.55 1.49 -13.71
C GLU A 349 -27.81 1.98 -12.99
N ALA A 350 -28.82 2.44 -13.74
CA ALA A 350 -30.08 2.88 -13.16
C ALA A 350 -30.88 1.74 -12.49
N GLU A 351 -30.75 0.51 -12.97
CA GLU A 351 -31.34 -0.68 -12.35
C GLU A 351 -30.55 -1.14 -11.12
N ALA A 352 -29.22 -1.19 -11.21
CA ALA A 352 -28.36 -1.54 -10.07
C ALA A 352 -28.59 -0.62 -8.86
N ASN A 353 -28.84 0.68 -9.11
CA ASN A 353 -29.13 1.65 -8.06
C ASN A 353 -30.53 1.50 -7.43
N GLN A 354 -31.47 0.81 -8.08
CA GLN A 354 -32.84 0.62 -7.54
C GLN A 354 -32.93 -0.57 -6.59
N ASP A 355 -32.19 -1.64 -6.87
CA ASP A 355 -32.34 -2.91 -6.15
C ASP A 355 -31.58 -2.94 -4.81
N GLY A 356 -30.69 -1.96 -4.56
CA GLY A 356 -30.05 -1.74 -3.26
C GLY A 356 -29.29 -2.95 -2.69
N GLY A 357 -28.98 -3.94 -3.53
CA GLY A 357 -28.59 -5.28 -3.11
C GLY A 357 -27.44 -5.85 -3.94
N ASP A 358 -26.53 -6.49 -3.21
CA ASP A 358 -25.52 -7.49 -3.56
C ASP A 358 -24.98 -7.47 -5.00
N GLU A 359 -23.69 -7.15 -5.13
CA GLU A 359 -22.93 -7.04 -6.38
C GLU A 359 -23.09 -8.26 -7.33
N ASP A 360 -23.43 -9.43 -6.78
CA ASP A 360 -23.64 -10.69 -7.51
C ASP A 360 -24.96 -10.76 -8.31
N GLU A 361 -25.99 -9.95 -8.02
CA GLU A 361 -27.27 -9.95 -8.76
C GLU A 361 -27.24 -9.12 -10.04
N THR A 362 -26.15 -8.39 -10.31
CA THR A 362 -26.04 -7.49 -11.47
C THR A 362 -25.86 -8.21 -12.82
N ARG A 363 -25.92 -9.55 -12.87
CA ARG A 363 -25.85 -10.32 -14.12
C ARG A 363 -27.08 -10.09 -15.00
N ILE A 364 -26.90 -9.28 -16.04
CA ILE A 364 -27.89 -9.03 -17.08
C ILE A 364 -28.13 -10.33 -17.87
N THR A 365 -29.31 -10.92 -17.72
CA THR A 365 -29.70 -12.09 -18.52
C THR A 365 -29.70 -11.75 -20.03
N PRO A 366 -29.44 -12.72 -20.94
CA PRO A 366 -29.46 -12.46 -22.38
C PRO A 366 -30.78 -11.85 -22.88
N ALA A 367 -31.92 -12.26 -22.30
CA ALA A 367 -33.23 -11.71 -22.64
C ALA A 367 -33.37 -10.23 -22.21
N LYS A 368 -32.86 -9.89 -21.01
CA LYS A 368 -32.83 -8.52 -20.52
C LYS A 368 -31.91 -7.65 -21.38
N TRP A 369 -30.73 -8.15 -21.74
CA TRP A 369 -29.83 -7.46 -22.66
C TRP A 369 -30.50 -7.16 -24.00
N GLU A 370 -31.19 -8.13 -24.60
CA GLU A 370 -31.91 -7.92 -25.87
C GLU A 370 -32.96 -6.81 -25.76
N GLN A 371 -33.66 -6.73 -24.62
CA GLN A 371 -34.63 -5.65 -24.35
C GLN A 371 -33.93 -4.28 -24.23
N LEU A 372 -32.86 -4.20 -23.44
CA LEU A 372 -32.08 -2.96 -23.24
C LEU A 372 -31.49 -2.49 -24.58
N HIS A 373 -30.88 -3.39 -25.34
CA HIS A 373 -30.32 -3.11 -26.66
C HIS A 373 -31.38 -2.61 -27.64
N LYS A 374 -32.57 -3.24 -27.72
CA LYS A 374 -33.68 -2.74 -28.57
C LYS A 374 -34.11 -1.33 -28.18
N SER A 375 -34.20 -1.04 -26.88
CA SER A 375 -34.55 0.29 -26.36
C SER A 375 -33.48 1.32 -26.74
N ALA A 376 -32.20 0.98 -26.52
CA ALA A 376 -31.06 1.82 -26.83
C ALA A 376 -30.93 2.11 -28.34
N VAL A 377 -31.11 1.11 -29.20
CA VAL A 377 -31.17 1.26 -30.67
C VAL A 377 -32.26 2.27 -31.05
N LYS A 378 -33.47 2.12 -30.51
CA LYS A 378 -34.58 3.05 -30.78
C LYS A 378 -34.24 4.47 -30.35
N ARG A 379 -33.61 4.65 -29.18
CA ARG A 379 -33.20 5.98 -28.65
C ARG A 379 -32.11 6.60 -29.51
N ALA A 380 -31.08 5.84 -29.89
CA ALA A 380 -29.99 6.31 -30.74
C ALA A 380 -30.48 6.67 -32.16
N ASP A 381 -31.39 5.86 -32.72
CA ASP A 381 -31.93 6.10 -34.06
C ASP A 381 -32.92 7.27 -34.14
N ALA A 382 -33.56 7.62 -33.02
CA ALA A 382 -34.43 8.80 -32.93
C ALA A 382 -33.66 10.13 -33.01
N ILE A 383 -32.35 10.13 -32.76
CA ILE A 383 -31.50 11.33 -32.87
C ILE A 383 -31.18 11.58 -34.36
N PRO A 384 -31.44 12.79 -34.89
CA PRO A 384 -31.05 13.16 -36.25
C PRO A 384 -29.56 12.92 -36.50
N ALA A 385 -29.20 12.39 -37.68
CA ALA A 385 -27.84 11.97 -37.98
C ALA A 385 -26.80 13.09 -37.81
N ASP A 386 -27.18 14.34 -38.09
CA ASP A 386 -26.37 15.55 -37.90
C ASP A 386 -26.17 15.93 -36.43
N GLN A 387 -27.02 15.46 -35.53
CA GLN A 387 -26.96 15.73 -34.09
C GLN A 387 -26.28 14.62 -33.28
N ARG A 388 -26.17 13.40 -33.83
CA ARG A 388 -25.60 12.24 -33.11
C ARG A 388 -24.17 12.46 -32.63
N VAL A 389 -23.33 13.14 -33.40
CA VAL A 389 -21.94 13.42 -33.01
C VAL A 389 -21.88 14.33 -31.78
N ALA A 390 -22.74 15.35 -31.73
CA ALA A 390 -22.80 16.26 -30.59
C ALA A 390 -23.29 15.53 -29.33
N GLU A 391 -24.31 14.69 -29.47
CA GLU A 391 -24.82 13.89 -28.36
C GLU A 391 -23.78 12.87 -27.87
N ALA A 392 -23.09 12.18 -28.78
CA ALA A 392 -22.07 11.20 -28.39
C ALA A 392 -20.90 11.85 -27.63
N LYS A 393 -20.46 13.04 -28.05
CA LYS A 393 -19.46 13.82 -27.32
C LYS A 393 -19.95 14.30 -25.95
N ARG A 394 -21.23 14.66 -25.84
CA ARG A 394 -21.84 15.03 -24.55
C ARG A 394 -21.79 13.83 -23.59
N VAL A 395 -22.23 12.66 -24.06
CA VAL A 395 -22.24 11.41 -23.28
C VAL A 395 -20.82 11.00 -22.86
N GLU A 396 -19.83 11.08 -23.76
CA GLU A 396 -18.42 10.80 -23.42
C GLU A 396 -17.92 11.76 -22.32
N SER A 397 -18.16 13.07 -22.47
CA SER A 397 -17.76 14.07 -21.47
C SER A 397 -18.44 13.86 -20.12
N ASP A 398 -19.70 13.43 -20.11
CA ASP A 398 -20.43 13.13 -18.87
C ASP A 398 -19.85 11.88 -18.18
N ARG A 399 -19.45 10.85 -18.94
CA ARG A 399 -18.76 9.65 -18.40
C ARG A 399 -17.38 9.97 -17.85
N GLU A 400 -16.60 10.81 -18.52
CA GLU A 400 -15.28 11.25 -18.03
C GLU A 400 -15.41 11.96 -16.68
N LYS A 401 -16.37 12.88 -16.54
CA LYS A 401 -16.63 13.57 -15.26
C LYS A 401 -17.09 12.61 -14.16
N ALA A 402 -17.91 11.60 -14.51
CA ALA A 402 -18.33 10.59 -13.55
C ALA A 402 -17.15 9.73 -13.08
N ALA A 403 -16.24 9.35 -13.98
CA ALA A 403 -15.02 8.62 -13.65
C ALA A 403 -14.06 9.45 -12.78
N GLU A 404 -13.85 10.73 -13.12
CA GLU A 404 -13.06 11.66 -12.28
C GLU A 404 -13.64 11.80 -10.87
N LYS A 405 -14.97 11.93 -10.76
CA LYS A 405 -15.66 12.00 -9.47
C LYS A 405 -15.51 10.70 -8.66
N ALA A 406 -15.67 9.55 -9.30
CA ALA A 406 -15.49 8.25 -8.64
C ALA A 406 -14.04 8.04 -8.16
N LEU A 407 -13.04 8.44 -8.97
CA LEU A 407 -11.64 8.39 -8.57
C LEU A 407 -11.35 9.32 -7.37
N ALA A 408 -11.93 10.52 -7.35
CA ALA A 408 -11.78 11.44 -6.22
C ALA A 408 -12.41 10.88 -4.93
N GLU A 409 -13.58 10.25 -5.01
CA GLU A 409 -14.21 9.57 -3.87
C GLU A 409 -13.38 8.38 -3.37
N ILE A 410 -12.75 7.61 -4.27
CA ILE A 410 -11.82 6.53 -3.92
C ILE A 410 -10.56 7.10 -3.24
N GLU A 411 -9.99 8.21 -3.74
CA GLU A 411 -8.82 8.85 -3.13
C GLU A 411 -9.12 9.39 -1.73
N GLU A 412 -10.30 10.01 -1.53
CA GLU A 412 -10.78 10.47 -0.22
C GLU A 412 -10.94 9.29 0.75
N GLY A 413 -11.59 8.20 0.31
CA GLY A 413 -11.76 6.98 1.12
C GLY A 413 -10.45 6.24 1.42
N LEU A 414 -9.51 6.21 0.46
CA LEU A 414 -8.16 5.67 0.66
C LEU A 414 -7.37 6.50 1.65
N GLY A 415 -7.54 7.82 1.68
CA GLY A 415 -6.92 8.71 2.66
C GLY A 415 -7.31 8.33 4.09
N ASP A 416 -8.60 8.12 4.32
CA ASP A 416 -9.14 7.72 5.62
C ASP A 416 -8.72 6.29 6.00
N ALA A 417 -8.83 5.34 5.07
CA ALA A 417 -8.40 3.96 5.30
C ALA A 417 -6.88 3.84 5.50
N ALA A 418 -6.08 4.63 4.78
CA ALA A 418 -4.63 4.69 4.96
C ALA A 418 -4.26 5.35 6.28
N ALA A 419 -5.02 6.35 6.75
CA ALA A 419 -4.82 6.94 8.07
C ALA A 419 -5.13 5.93 9.19
N GLU A 420 -6.25 5.20 9.08
CA GLU A 420 -6.60 4.13 10.02
C GLU A 420 -5.56 3.00 10.00
N ALA A 421 -5.17 2.53 8.82
CA ALA A 421 -4.13 1.53 8.65
C ALA A 421 -2.78 2.02 9.17
N ALA A 422 -2.42 3.30 8.95
CA ALA A 422 -1.20 3.89 9.50
C ALA A 422 -1.25 3.97 11.03
N THR A 423 -2.39 4.28 11.65
CA THR A 423 -2.54 4.25 13.10
C THR A 423 -2.48 2.83 13.68
N GLY A 424 -3.11 1.85 13.02
CA GLY A 424 -3.03 0.44 13.40
C GLY A 424 -1.60 -0.10 13.25
N LEU A 425 -0.93 0.24 12.14
CA LEU A 425 0.45 -0.13 11.89
C LEU A 425 1.40 0.58 12.86
N LEU A 426 1.15 1.84 13.25
CA LEU A 426 1.88 2.53 14.30
C LEU A 426 1.68 1.87 15.66
N ALA A 427 0.47 1.44 16.01
CA ALA A 427 0.20 0.76 17.27
C ALA A 427 0.89 -0.60 17.33
N LEU A 428 0.80 -1.40 16.26
CA LEU A 428 1.50 -2.68 16.12
C LEU A 428 3.01 -2.48 16.10
N PHE A 429 3.49 -1.45 15.41
CA PHE A 429 4.89 -1.05 15.37
C PHE A 429 5.38 -0.65 16.76
N PHE A 430 4.61 0.11 17.55
CA PHE A 430 4.97 0.45 18.91
C PHE A 430 4.98 -0.78 19.84
N SER A 431 4.02 -1.70 19.68
CA SER A 431 4.01 -2.93 20.49
C SER A 431 5.15 -3.89 20.17
N GLU A 432 5.56 -3.97 18.89
CA GLU A 432 6.70 -4.79 18.47
C GLU A 432 8.04 -4.11 18.76
N LEU A 433 8.12 -2.78 18.60
CA LEU A 433 9.34 -2.04 18.92
C LEU A 433 9.59 -1.94 20.41
N PHE A 434 8.57 -1.87 21.26
CA PHE A 434 8.77 -1.68 22.69
C PHE A 434 8.22 -2.88 23.43
N GLY A 435 9.07 -3.90 23.58
CA GLY A 435 8.79 -5.01 24.46
C GLY A 435 8.65 -4.53 25.91
N LEU A 436 7.98 -5.31 26.75
CA LEU A 436 7.78 -4.99 28.16
C LEU A 436 9.11 -4.72 28.89
N PHE A 437 10.20 -5.39 28.47
CA PHE A 437 11.54 -5.14 28.98
C PHE A 437 12.11 -3.78 28.53
N ASP A 438 11.82 -3.31 27.32
CA ASP A 438 12.26 -1.98 26.87
C ASP A 438 11.63 -0.87 27.73
N ILE A 439 10.35 -1.01 28.07
CA ILE A 439 9.66 -0.08 28.96
C ILE A 439 10.36 0.00 30.32
N LEU A 440 10.70 -1.16 30.89
CA LEU A 440 11.46 -1.23 32.14
C LEU A 440 12.81 -0.50 32.03
N PHE A 441 13.58 -0.74 30.96
CA PHE A 441 14.87 -0.09 30.78
C PHE A 441 14.76 1.40 30.45
N ILE A 442 13.69 1.85 29.79
CA ILE A 442 13.38 3.27 29.59
C ILE A 442 13.15 3.94 30.94
N LEU A 443 12.36 3.34 31.84
CA LEU A 443 12.13 3.88 33.18
C LEU A 443 13.44 3.95 33.98
N LEU A 444 14.29 2.92 33.89
CA LEU A 444 15.61 2.93 34.52
C LEU A 444 16.54 4.01 33.93
N ALA A 445 16.51 4.21 32.62
CA ALA A 445 17.28 5.25 31.94
C ALA A 445 16.82 6.65 32.34
N VAL A 446 15.50 6.88 32.39
CA VAL A 446 14.86 8.11 32.85
C VAL A 446 15.27 8.40 34.29
N GLY A 447 15.17 7.41 35.18
CA GLY A 447 15.59 7.53 36.58
C GLY A 447 17.08 7.85 36.71
N THR A 448 17.94 7.16 35.95
CA THR A 448 19.39 7.39 35.94
C THR A 448 19.73 8.80 35.47
N ALA A 449 19.14 9.25 34.36
CA ALA A 449 19.32 10.60 33.83
C ALA A 449 18.87 11.66 34.84
N TYR A 450 17.70 11.46 35.44
CA TYR A 450 17.12 12.34 36.46
C TYR A 450 18.04 12.46 37.67
N HIS A 451 18.48 11.34 38.24
CA HIS A 451 19.31 11.32 39.45
C HIS A 451 20.66 12.01 39.23
N LEU A 452 21.34 11.72 38.11
CA LEU A 452 22.63 12.33 37.79
C LEU A 452 22.53 13.85 37.62
N ALA A 453 21.48 14.34 36.96
CA ALA A 453 21.30 15.77 36.70
C ALA A 453 20.71 16.54 37.90
N SER A 454 19.88 15.90 38.72
CA SER A 454 19.24 16.53 39.89
C SER A 454 20.12 16.54 41.14
N GLY A 455 21.20 15.75 41.19
CA GLY A 455 22.13 15.73 42.31
C GLY A 455 21.69 14.94 43.54
N LEU A 456 20.63 14.14 43.40
CA LEU A 456 20.17 13.25 44.45
C LEU A 456 21.19 12.11 44.64
N SER A 457 22.10 12.30 45.60
CA SER A 457 23.07 11.28 46.01
C SER A 457 22.34 10.06 46.61
N PHE A 458 22.75 8.85 46.22
CA PHE A 458 22.17 7.55 46.63
C PHE A 458 22.35 7.19 48.13
N GLY A 459 22.68 8.15 49.00
CA GLY A 459 23.13 7.90 50.37
C GLY A 459 22.50 8.77 51.45
N GLY A 460 21.24 9.18 51.29
CA GLY A 460 20.49 9.95 52.29
C GLY A 460 19.42 9.13 52.98
#